data_AF-A0A9D9CZP4-F1
#
_entry.id   AF-A0A9D9CZP4-F1
#
_cell.length_a   1.000
_cell.length_b   1.000
_cell.length_c   1.000
_cell.angle_alpha   90.00
_cell.angle_beta   90.00
_cell.angle_gamma   90.00
#
_symmetry.space_group_name_H-M   'P 1'
#
loop_
_entity.id
_entity.type
_entity.pdbx_description
1 polymer ?
#
loop_
_entity_poly.entity_id
_entity_poly.type
_entity_poly.pdbx_seq_one_letter_code
_entity_poly.pdbx_strand_id
1 'polypeptide(L)'
;MKAIKTIFVLLTLLNATLASAQGFFKHIPRDYDFIQYDKNKLEFPGDTGTMCHFYEKLDSIVLCREGKVNILHIGGSHVQADVFSNRIRRNLDSLNLDFKSSRGLVFPFKIAGTNNPPNYNVTYTGKWTSSRILKRHDNIELGLMGIAVQTNSPDATMKINLNRDATLRWECTDLKLIGYSDSAYSYPVIINPVDSSKIYSIYNVLDDVYEFSFDTPVDSFTIAFEQTDSVFHPFTLSGILAENNSNGITYNSVGINGASVMSWLKCEKFQKELPLVLPDLVIFGIGINDAVPKNFSGAKFLDNYSKLIEKIQEISPNCAFIFITNNDSYRRSKGQYSVNTNGQIVEEVFFELAKKYNGAVWDQFAIMGGLKSMKQWENAGLARKDKIHFTPNGYILLGDLFYNALIQSYLNYK
;
A
#
# COMPACT_ATOMS: atom_id res chain seq x y z
N MET A 1 26.33 -31.62 -1.44
CA MET A 1 25.81 -31.10 -2.73
C MET A 1 25.15 -29.71 -2.64
N LYS A 2 24.41 -29.36 -1.57
CA LYS A 2 23.89 -27.97 -1.37
C LYS A 2 24.99 -26.91 -1.19
N ALA A 3 26.03 -27.19 -0.40
CA ALA A 3 27.14 -26.26 -0.16
C ALA A 3 27.99 -25.93 -1.41
N ILE A 4 28.09 -26.84 -2.39
CA ILE A 4 28.89 -26.64 -3.60
C ILE A 4 28.16 -25.77 -4.63
N LYS A 5 26.81 -25.77 -4.64
CA LYS A 5 26.01 -24.82 -5.43
C LYS A 5 26.07 -23.39 -4.87
N THR A 6 26.10 -23.23 -3.55
CA THR A 6 26.26 -21.92 -2.89
C THR A 6 27.60 -21.26 -3.23
N ILE A 7 28.69 -22.03 -3.25
CA ILE A 7 30.05 -21.53 -3.55
C ILE A 7 30.21 -21.14 -5.04
N PHE A 8 29.58 -21.87 -5.97
CA PHE A 8 29.65 -21.53 -7.40
C PHE A 8 28.83 -20.28 -7.77
N VAL A 9 27.71 -20.01 -7.05
CA VAL A 9 26.90 -18.79 -7.24
C VAL A 9 27.55 -17.56 -6.60
N LEU A 10 28.23 -17.73 -5.45
CA LEU A 10 29.04 -16.65 -4.85
C LEU A 10 30.17 -16.18 -5.78
N LEU A 11 30.82 -17.09 -6.53
CA LEU A 11 31.87 -16.74 -7.49
C LEU A 11 31.36 -16.02 -8.75
N THR A 12 30.12 -16.27 -9.19
CA THR A 12 29.48 -15.46 -10.25
C THR A 12 28.98 -14.10 -9.76
N LEU A 13 28.71 -13.95 -8.46
CA LEU A 13 28.34 -12.66 -7.86
C LEU A 13 29.58 -11.81 -7.53
N LEU A 14 30.70 -12.41 -7.14
CA LEU A 14 31.94 -11.67 -6.79
C LEU A 14 32.71 -11.13 -8.00
N ASN A 15 32.68 -11.79 -9.17
CA ASN A 15 33.30 -11.25 -10.40
C ASN A 15 32.39 -10.33 -11.22
N ALA A 16 31.14 -10.13 -10.81
CA ALA A 16 30.19 -9.20 -11.42
C ALA A 16 30.02 -7.87 -10.61
N THR A 17 30.88 -7.65 -9.60
CA THR A 17 30.71 -6.68 -8.51
C THR A 17 30.77 -5.20 -8.88
N LEU A 18 30.96 -4.82 -10.15
CA LEU A 18 30.85 -3.41 -10.56
C LEU A 18 29.86 -3.16 -11.70
N ALA A 19 29.46 -4.18 -12.47
CA ALA A 19 28.57 -4.01 -13.62
C ALA A 19 27.12 -4.48 -13.38
N SER A 20 26.90 -5.50 -12.53
CA SER A 20 25.54 -6.03 -12.28
C SER A 20 24.80 -5.34 -11.13
N ALA A 21 25.52 -4.71 -10.19
CA ALA A 21 24.91 -3.89 -9.13
C ALA A 21 24.06 -2.74 -9.70
N GLN A 22 24.43 -2.24 -10.89
CA GLN A 22 23.72 -1.18 -11.60
C GLN A 22 22.33 -1.58 -12.12
N GLY A 23 21.99 -2.88 -12.17
CA GLY A 23 20.70 -3.37 -12.66
C GLY A 23 19.59 -3.39 -11.60
N PHE A 24 19.94 -3.58 -10.32
CA PHE A 24 18.96 -3.65 -9.23
C PHE A 24 18.58 -2.27 -8.72
N PHE A 25 19.56 -1.40 -8.46
CA PHE A 25 19.31 -0.06 -7.96
C PHE A 25 18.71 0.85 -9.04
N LYS A 26 17.76 1.71 -8.65
CA LYS A 26 17.27 2.77 -9.52
C LYS A 26 18.22 3.95 -9.50
N HIS A 27 18.39 4.59 -10.65
CA HIS A 27 19.19 5.80 -10.73
C HIS A 27 18.56 6.91 -9.89
N ILE A 28 19.36 7.55 -9.03
CA ILE A 28 18.96 8.68 -8.20
C ILE A 28 19.66 9.92 -8.73
N PRO A 29 18.92 10.91 -9.27
CA PRO A 29 19.48 12.21 -9.61
C PRO A 29 20.11 12.84 -8.36
N ARG A 30 21.36 13.32 -8.47
CA ARG A 30 22.10 13.94 -7.36
C ARG A 30 22.15 15.46 -7.47
N ASP A 31 21.16 16.04 -8.16
CA ASP A 31 21.11 17.46 -8.51
C ASP A 31 20.62 18.36 -7.35
N TYR A 32 20.21 17.77 -6.24
CA TYR A 32 19.64 18.47 -5.08
C TYR A 32 20.56 18.38 -3.87
N ASP A 33 21.28 19.46 -3.56
CA ASP A 33 22.24 19.57 -2.46
C ASP A 33 21.62 19.50 -1.06
N PHE A 34 20.34 19.86 -0.93
CA PHE A 34 19.60 19.80 0.33
C PHE A 34 19.18 18.39 0.75
N ILE A 35 19.16 17.42 -0.19
CA ILE A 35 18.81 16.03 0.10
C ILE A 35 20.03 15.31 0.70
N GLN A 36 19.85 14.71 1.87
CA GLN A 36 20.89 13.98 2.60
C GLN A 36 20.98 12.53 2.11
N TYR A 37 21.51 12.34 0.90
CA TYR A 37 21.52 11.02 0.25
C TYR A 37 22.38 9.97 0.96
N ASP A 38 23.39 10.38 1.73
CA ASP A 38 24.23 9.51 2.57
C ASP A 38 23.42 8.85 3.69
N LYS A 39 22.30 9.47 4.08
CA LYS A 39 21.35 8.92 5.06
C LYS A 39 20.35 7.94 4.46
N ASN A 40 20.36 7.71 3.14
CA ASN A 40 19.39 6.82 2.49
C ASN A 40 19.69 5.33 2.75
N LYS A 41 19.27 4.84 3.91
CA LYS A 41 19.40 3.45 4.37
C LYS A 41 18.20 3.07 5.24
N LEU A 42 18.02 1.78 5.48
CA LEU A 42 17.17 1.30 6.57
C LEU A 42 17.99 1.25 7.86
N GLU A 43 17.42 1.78 8.93
CA GLU A 43 18.01 1.77 10.27
C GLU A 43 17.27 0.78 11.16
N PHE A 44 18.00 0.04 12.00
CA PHE A 44 17.46 -1.04 12.83
C PHE A 44 17.78 -0.76 14.31
N PRO A 45 16.91 -0.05 15.04
CA PRO A 45 17.14 0.26 16.45
C PRO A 45 16.95 -0.94 17.40
N GLY A 46 16.29 -1.99 16.94
CA GLY A 46 16.02 -3.25 17.66
C GLY A 46 16.60 -4.47 16.96
N ASP A 47 16.03 -5.65 17.25
CA ASP A 47 16.42 -6.90 16.59
C ASP A 47 16.01 -6.91 15.11
N THR A 48 16.68 -7.74 14.30
CA THR A 48 16.46 -7.82 12.85
C THR A 48 15.75 -9.10 12.40
N GLY A 49 15.38 -10.01 13.31
CA GLY A 49 14.90 -11.36 12.99
C GLY A 49 13.70 -11.42 12.04
N THR A 50 12.68 -10.58 12.24
CA THR A 50 11.51 -10.52 11.34
C THR A 50 11.89 -10.00 9.95
N MET A 51 12.78 -9.01 9.88
CA MET A 51 13.32 -8.48 8.62
C MET A 51 14.21 -9.50 7.91
N CYS A 52 15.04 -10.24 8.64
CA CYS A 52 15.81 -11.38 8.12
C CYS A 52 14.89 -12.45 7.54
N HIS A 53 13.81 -12.82 8.24
CA HIS A 53 12.82 -13.77 7.73
C HIS A 53 12.15 -13.28 6.44
N PHE A 54 11.79 -11.98 6.39
CA PHE A 54 11.29 -11.37 5.16
C PHE A 54 12.31 -11.46 4.01
N TYR A 55 13.60 -11.24 4.29
CA TYR A 55 14.67 -11.39 3.30
C TYR A 55 14.88 -12.83 2.83
N GLU A 56 14.71 -13.84 3.70
CA GLU A 56 14.70 -15.25 3.31
C GLU A 56 13.55 -15.58 2.35
N LYS A 57 12.36 -14.99 2.58
CA LYS A 57 11.26 -15.11 1.62
C LYS A 57 11.58 -14.42 0.30
N LEU A 58 12.20 -13.24 0.31
CA LEU A 58 12.67 -12.59 -0.91
C LEU A 58 13.72 -13.45 -1.66
N ASP A 59 14.63 -14.11 -0.95
CA ASP A 59 15.59 -15.04 -1.56
C ASP A 59 14.87 -16.19 -2.29
N SER A 60 13.80 -16.72 -1.70
CA SER A 60 12.98 -17.77 -2.33
C SER A 60 12.38 -17.29 -3.66
N ILE A 61 11.93 -16.03 -3.72
CA ILE A 61 11.43 -15.42 -4.95
C ILE A 61 12.55 -15.18 -5.96
N VAL A 62 13.60 -14.46 -5.56
CA VAL A 62 14.64 -13.93 -6.47
C VAL A 62 15.59 -15.04 -6.95
N LEU A 63 15.92 -16.01 -6.09
CA LEU A 63 16.90 -17.06 -6.39
C LEU A 63 16.23 -18.37 -6.83
N CYS A 64 15.10 -18.72 -6.22
CA CYS A 64 14.44 -20.01 -6.44
C CYS A 64 13.18 -19.90 -7.31
N ARG A 65 12.68 -18.69 -7.59
CA ARG A 65 11.44 -18.42 -8.34
C ARG A 65 10.20 -19.08 -7.70
N GLU A 66 10.20 -19.19 -6.37
CA GLU A 66 9.19 -19.93 -5.62
C GLU A 66 8.61 -19.10 -4.47
N GLY A 67 7.30 -19.25 -4.24
CA GLY A 67 6.60 -18.68 -3.11
C GLY A 67 5.92 -17.35 -3.41
N LYS A 68 5.31 -16.77 -2.38
CA LYS A 68 4.65 -15.47 -2.42
C LYS A 68 5.16 -14.60 -1.28
N VAL A 69 5.38 -13.32 -1.60
CA VAL A 69 5.68 -12.27 -0.63
C VAL A 69 4.59 -11.21 -0.70
N ASN A 70 3.91 -10.99 0.42
CA ASN A 70 2.83 -10.01 0.51
C ASN A 70 3.29 -8.78 1.31
N ILE A 71 3.25 -7.62 0.66
CA ILE A 71 3.58 -6.34 1.29
C ILE A 71 2.30 -5.53 1.43
N LEU A 72 2.07 -4.98 2.63
CA LEU A 72 0.98 -4.06 2.92
C LEU A 72 1.54 -2.69 3.29
N HIS A 73 1.22 -1.66 2.52
CA HIS A 73 1.58 -0.27 2.80
C HIS A 73 0.36 0.48 3.30
N ILE A 74 0.34 0.77 4.61
CA ILE A 74 -0.73 1.52 5.27
C ILE A 74 -0.39 3.00 5.27
N GLY A 75 -1.31 3.84 4.84
CA GLY A 75 -1.01 5.23 4.51
C GLY A 75 -2.13 6.25 4.64
N GLY A 76 -1.74 7.52 4.50
CA GLY A 76 -2.65 8.65 4.38
C GLY A 76 -2.83 9.05 2.91
N SER A 77 -2.83 10.34 2.65
CA SER A 77 -2.93 10.89 1.29
C SER A 77 -1.75 10.51 0.39
N HIS A 78 -0.54 10.40 0.95
CA HIS A 78 0.66 10.02 0.19
C HIS A 78 0.54 8.61 -0.43
N VAL A 79 -0.20 7.71 0.21
CA VAL A 79 -0.43 6.34 -0.27
C VAL A 79 -1.73 6.23 -1.06
N GLN A 80 -2.80 6.94 -0.68
CA GLN A 80 -4.04 6.94 -1.49
C GLN A 80 -3.78 7.45 -2.92
N ALA A 81 -2.91 8.45 -3.08
CA ALA A 81 -2.52 8.94 -4.40
C ALA A 81 -1.83 7.87 -5.26
N ASP A 82 -1.24 6.86 -4.60
CA ASP A 82 -0.55 5.71 -5.19
C ASP A 82 0.45 6.08 -6.29
N VAL A 83 1.14 7.22 -6.14
CA VAL A 83 2.31 7.56 -6.98
C VAL A 83 3.57 7.01 -6.33
N PHE A 84 3.74 7.27 -5.03
CA PHE A 84 4.85 6.79 -4.22
C PHE A 84 4.84 5.27 -4.08
N SER A 85 3.74 4.72 -3.54
CA SER A 85 3.57 3.28 -3.35
C SER A 85 3.60 2.52 -4.67
N ASN A 86 3.05 3.07 -5.76
CA ASN A 86 3.14 2.44 -7.07
C ASN A 86 4.56 2.46 -7.65
N ARG A 87 5.36 3.49 -7.36
CA ARG A 87 6.77 3.49 -7.77
C ARG A 87 7.53 2.36 -7.08
N ILE A 88 7.32 2.21 -5.77
CA ILE A 88 7.89 1.09 -5.00
C ILE A 88 7.39 -0.25 -5.55
N ARG A 89 6.07 -0.40 -5.76
CA ARG A 89 5.44 -1.59 -6.37
C ARG A 89 6.14 -1.97 -7.66
N ARG A 90 6.24 -1.05 -8.62
CA ARG A 90 6.87 -1.32 -9.92
C ARG A 90 8.36 -1.67 -9.81
N ASN A 91 9.07 -1.08 -8.86
CA ASN A 91 10.48 -1.37 -8.65
C ASN A 91 10.68 -2.77 -8.04
N LEU A 92 9.88 -3.14 -7.03
CA LEU A 92 9.89 -4.50 -6.45
C LEU A 92 9.42 -5.54 -7.46
N ASP A 93 8.40 -5.19 -8.23
CA ASP A 93 7.86 -6.03 -9.27
C ASP A 93 8.86 -6.30 -10.42
N SER A 94 9.85 -5.42 -10.62
CA SER A 94 10.97 -5.71 -11.53
C SER A 94 11.89 -6.84 -11.05
N LEU A 95 11.77 -7.26 -9.77
CA LEU A 95 12.46 -8.45 -9.22
C LEU A 95 11.71 -9.76 -9.53
N ASN A 96 10.45 -9.68 -9.94
CA ASN A 96 9.62 -10.84 -10.28
C ASN A 96 10.00 -11.50 -11.62
N LEU A 97 10.99 -10.93 -12.34
CA LEU A 97 11.50 -11.45 -13.62
C LEU A 97 10.36 -11.78 -14.61
N ASP A 98 10.13 -13.08 -14.86
CA ASP A 98 9.26 -13.59 -15.91
C ASP A 98 7.80 -13.81 -15.46
N PHE A 99 7.51 -13.82 -14.14
CA PHE A 99 6.15 -14.00 -13.66
C PHE A 99 5.46 -12.64 -13.41
N LYS A 100 4.15 -12.60 -13.72
CA LYS A 100 3.30 -11.45 -13.44
C LYS A 100 2.69 -11.62 -12.05
N SER A 101 3.17 -10.84 -11.09
CA SER A 101 2.58 -10.88 -9.75
C SER A 101 1.17 -10.31 -9.74
N SER A 102 0.40 -10.69 -8.71
CA SER A 102 -0.93 -10.16 -8.45
C SER A 102 -0.90 -8.63 -8.34
N ARG A 103 -1.95 -7.97 -8.85
CA ARG A 103 -2.14 -6.53 -8.66
C ARG A 103 -2.40 -6.19 -7.19
N GLY A 104 -2.97 -7.14 -6.44
CA GLY A 104 -3.35 -6.98 -5.05
C GLY A 104 -4.60 -6.11 -4.91
N LEU A 105 -4.73 -5.44 -3.77
CA LEU A 105 -5.88 -4.60 -3.44
C LEU A 105 -6.04 -3.41 -4.39
N VAL A 106 -7.27 -3.22 -4.87
CA VAL A 106 -7.76 -2.06 -5.60
C VAL A 106 -9.11 -1.63 -5.04
N PHE A 107 -9.47 -0.35 -5.24
CA PHE A 107 -10.74 0.18 -4.77
C PHE A 107 -11.27 1.26 -5.71
N PRO A 108 -12.58 1.32 -5.99
CA PRO A 108 -13.13 2.29 -6.94
C PRO A 108 -13.29 3.70 -6.32
N PHE A 109 -12.19 4.38 -6.01
CA PHE A 109 -12.19 5.67 -5.29
C PHE A 109 -13.02 6.78 -5.97
N LYS A 110 -13.15 6.76 -7.30
CA LYS A 110 -14.02 7.70 -8.03
C LYS A 110 -15.49 7.60 -7.58
N ILE A 111 -15.97 6.38 -7.32
CA ILE A 111 -17.33 6.13 -6.84
C ILE A 111 -17.53 6.80 -5.47
N ALA A 112 -16.51 6.75 -4.62
CA ALA A 112 -16.51 7.37 -3.30
C ALA A 112 -16.26 8.90 -3.31
N GLY A 113 -16.23 9.54 -4.49
CA GLY A 113 -16.03 10.98 -4.61
C GLY A 113 -14.66 11.47 -4.11
N THR A 114 -13.63 10.64 -4.22
CA THR A 114 -12.25 10.98 -3.83
C THR A 114 -11.26 10.65 -4.95
N ASN A 115 -10.03 11.13 -4.81
CA ASN A 115 -9.01 10.99 -5.85
C ASN A 115 -8.65 9.51 -6.06
N ASN A 116 -8.78 9.06 -7.31
CA ASN A 116 -8.35 7.73 -7.72
C ASN A 116 -6.85 7.71 -8.04
N PRO A 117 -6.13 6.66 -7.66
CA PRO A 117 -4.80 6.37 -8.17
C PRO A 117 -4.69 6.53 -9.70
N PRO A 118 -3.59 7.11 -10.20
CA PRO A 118 -3.39 7.35 -11.63
C PRO A 118 -2.84 6.13 -12.37
N ASN A 119 -2.79 4.94 -11.77
CA ASN A 119 -2.23 3.71 -12.35
C ASN A 119 -3.29 2.67 -12.75
N TYR A 120 -4.57 2.91 -12.46
CA TYR A 120 -5.70 2.12 -12.93
C TYR A 120 -6.90 3.03 -13.20
N ASN A 121 -7.86 2.54 -13.97
CA ASN A 121 -9.05 3.29 -14.35
C ASN A 121 -10.31 2.73 -13.72
N VAL A 122 -11.23 3.63 -13.35
CA VAL A 122 -12.55 3.31 -12.81
C VAL A 122 -13.59 4.10 -13.59
N THR A 123 -14.64 3.43 -14.04
CA THR A 123 -15.88 4.00 -14.57
C THR A 123 -17.07 3.31 -13.91
N TYR A 124 -18.20 4.00 -13.75
CA TYR A 124 -19.35 3.45 -13.03
C TYR A 124 -20.67 4.08 -13.51
N THR A 125 -21.77 3.39 -13.22
CA THR A 125 -23.15 3.84 -13.43
C THR A 125 -23.97 3.68 -12.13
N GLY A 126 -25.21 4.16 -12.13
CA GLY A 126 -26.09 4.09 -10.97
C GLY A 126 -25.72 5.06 -9.83
N LYS A 127 -26.52 5.02 -8.78
CA LYS A 127 -26.33 5.86 -7.58
C LYS A 127 -25.54 5.14 -6.51
N TRP A 128 -24.63 5.88 -5.87
CA TRP A 128 -23.73 5.36 -4.86
C TRP A 128 -23.63 6.31 -3.66
N THR A 129 -23.50 5.74 -2.47
CA THR A 129 -23.07 6.43 -1.26
C THR A 129 -21.70 5.89 -0.82
N SER A 130 -21.01 6.59 0.08
CA SER A 130 -19.66 6.19 0.49
C SER A 130 -19.40 6.49 1.96
N SER A 131 -18.80 5.54 2.67
CA SER A 131 -18.31 5.70 4.05
C SER A 131 -16.77 5.70 4.06
N ARG A 132 -16.15 6.62 4.81
CA ARG A 132 -14.68 6.73 4.94
C ARG A 132 -14.31 6.79 6.41
N ILE A 133 -13.10 6.35 6.77
CA ILE A 133 -12.64 6.40 8.18
C ILE A 133 -12.74 7.79 8.83
N LEU A 134 -12.69 8.87 8.04
CA LEU A 134 -12.84 10.25 8.53
C LEU A 134 -14.28 10.76 8.56
N LYS A 135 -15.16 10.17 7.76
CA LYS A 135 -16.56 10.56 7.61
C LYS A 135 -17.38 9.30 7.43
N ARG A 136 -17.88 8.78 8.55
CA ARG A 136 -18.69 7.57 8.57
C ARG A 136 -20.14 7.88 8.23
N HIS A 137 -20.75 6.94 7.53
CA HIS A 137 -22.20 6.78 7.53
C HIS A 137 -22.55 5.75 8.60
N ASP A 138 -23.62 6.01 9.35
CA ASP A 138 -24.07 5.14 10.42
C ASP A 138 -24.35 3.73 9.85
N ASN A 139 -23.86 2.71 10.55
CA ASN A 139 -23.99 1.27 10.23
C ASN A 139 -23.09 0.69 9.11
N ILE A 140 -22.15 1.45 8.54
CA ILE A 140 -21.14 0.87 7.65
C ILE A 140 -19.83 0.64 8.40
N GLU A 141 -19.52 -0.63 8.64
CA GLU A 141 -18.23 -1.07 9.16
C GLU A 141 -17.15 -0.93 8.10
N LEU A 142 -15.95 -0.54 8.52
CA LEU A 142 -14.80 -0.35 7.63
C LEU A 142 -13.69 -1.32 7.99
N GLY A 143 -13.01 -1.84 6.96
CA GLY A 143 -11.90 -2.77 7.13
C GLY A 143 -10.58 -2.25 6.56
N LEU A 144 -9.85 -3.13 5.89
CA LEU A 144 -8.45 -2.97 5.48
C LEU A 144 -8.22 -1.78 4.53
N MET A 145 -9.22 -1.43 3.71
CA MET A 145 -9.15 -0.27 2.83
C MET A 145 -9.50 1.05 3.51
N GLY A 146 -10.17 1.04 4.67
CA GLY A 146 -10.64 2.24 5.36
C GLY A 146 -11.73 3.04 4.62
N ILE A 147 -12.38 2.42 3.63
CA ILE A 147 -13.41 3.06 2.80
C ILE A 147 -14.37 1.99 2.29
N ALA A 148 -15.62 2.38 2.09
CA ALA A 148 -16.64 1.56 1.46
C ALA A 148 -17.55 2.41 0.58
N VAL A 149 -18.12 1.79 -0.45
CA VAL A 149 -19.20 2.34 -1.27
C VAL A 149 -20.41 1.43 -1.19
N GLN A 150 -21.60 2.01 -1.22
CA GLN A 150 -22.86 1.28 -1.13
C GLN A 150 -23.79 1.68 -2.27
N THR A 151 -24.52 0.72 -2.82
CA THR A 151 -25.56 0.97 -3.82
C THR A 151 -26.76 0.07 -3.61
N ASN A 152 -27.94 0.59 -3.92
CA ASN A 152 -29.17 -0.17 -4.14
C ASN A 152 -29.76 0.13 -5.53
N SER A 153 -28.96 0.70 -6.44
CA SER A 153 -29.40 1.10 -7.78
C SER A 153 -29.40 -0.14 -8.69
N PRO A 154 -30.51 -0.47 -9.38
CA PRO A 154 -30.55 -1.63 -10.29
C PRO A 154 -29.63 -1.50 -11.51
N ASP A 155 -29.28 -0.27 -11.88
CA ASP A 155 -28.38 0.06 -12.98
C ASP A 155 -26.93 0.28 -12.51
N ALA A 156 -26.61 -0.03 -11.25
CA ALA A 156 -25.27 0.13 -10.72
C ALA A 156 -24.29 -0.84 -11.37
N THR A 157 -23.25 -0.28 -11.98
CA THR A 157 -22.09 -1.04 -12.45
C THR A 157 -20.82 -0.33 -12.04
N MET A 158 -19.74 -1.07 -11.92
CA MET A 158 -18.38 -0.52 -11.87
C MET A 158 -17.46 -1.31 -12.77
N LYS A 159 -16.70 -0.62 -13.61
CA LYS A 159 -15.64 -1.20 -14.41
C LYS A 159 -14.30 -0.75 -13.85
N ILE A 160 -13.43 -1.72 -13.62
CA ILE A 160 -12.05 -1.50 -13.24
C ILE A 160 -11.17 -2.01 -14.38
N ASN A 161 -10.24 -1.18 -14.82
CA ASN A 161 -9.10 -1.62 -15.62
C ASN A 161 -7.85 -1.48 -14.76
N LEU A 162 -7.22 -2.61 -14.43
CA LEU A 162 -6.06 -2.71 -13.54
C LEU A 162 -4.84 -1.97 -14.09
N ASN A 163 -4.83 -1.71 -15.40
CA ASN A 163 -3.82 -0.93 -16.09
C ASN A 163 -4.44 0.38 -16.60
N ARG A 164 -3.71 1.49 -16.48
CA ARG A 164 -4.21 2.77 -17.01
C ARG A 164 -4.11 2.85 -18.52
N ASP A 165 -3.00 2.37 -19.07
CA ASP A 165 -2.68 2.39 -20.49
C ASP A 165 -2.77 0.95 -21.03
N ALA A 166 -2.58 0.75 -22.33
CA ALA A 166 -2.61 -0.58 -22.97
C ALA A 166 -1.44 -1.51 -22.58
N THR A 167 -0.83 -1.28 -21.42
CA THR A 167 0.21 -2.13 -20.84
C THR A 167 -0.43 -3.33 -20.15
N LEU A 168 -0.21 -4.55 -20.63
CA LEU A 168 -0.69 -5.78 -20.00
C LEU A 168 0.20 -6.19 -18.81
N ARG A 169 0.48 -5.26 -17.89
CA ARG A 169 1.36 -5.57 -16.74
C ARG A 169 0.61 -6.33 -15.67
N TRP A 170 -0.59 -5.86 -15.32
CA TRP A 170 -1.41 -6.44 -14.26
C TRP A 170 -2.56 -7.24 -14.87
N GLU A 171 -2.64 -8.51 -14.51
CA GLU A 171 -3.76 -9.38 -14.83
C GLU A 171 -4.07 -10.28 -13.63
N CYS A 172 -5.32 -10.75 -13.58
CA CYS A 172 -5.81 -11.63 -12.53
C CYS A 172 -6.56 -12.82 -13.15
N THR A 173 -6.46 -13.96 -12.48
CA THR A 173 -7.29 -15.15 -12.74
C THR A 173 -8.39 -15.27 -11.71
N ASP A 174 -8.25 -14.59 -10.57
CA ASP A 174 -9.16 -14.68 -9.43
C ASP A 174 -9.43 -13.28 -8.88
N LEU A 175 -10.69 -13.02 -8.49
CA LEU A 175 -11.12 -11.81 -7.81
C LEU A 175 -11.86 -12.15 -6.54
N LYS A 176 -11.50 -11.45 -5.45
CA LYS A 176 -12.30 -11.41 -4.23
C LYS A 176 -12.89 -10.02 -4.06
N LEU A 177 -14.21 -9.93 -4.05
CA LEU A 177 -14.94 -8.72 -3.68
C LEU A 177 -15.18 -8.75 -2.18
N ILE A 178 -14.53 -7.83 -1.48
CA ILE A 178 -14.68 -7.62 -0.04
C ILE A 178 -15.90 -6.72 0.15
N GLY A 179 -16.96 -7.27 0.69
CA GLY A 179 -18.25 -6.60 0.76
C GLY A 179 -19.37 -7.53 1.22
N TYR A 180 -20.53 -6.96 1.50
CA TYR A 180 -21.67 -7.67 2.05
C TYR A 180 -22.98 -7.01 1.64
N SER A 181 -24.06 -7.81 1.72
CA SER A 181 -25.44 -7.34 1.70
C SER A 181 -26.13 -7.84 2.96
N ASP A 182 -26.85 -6.96 3.66
CA ASP A 182 -27.53 -7.30 4.93
C ASP A 182 -28.68 -8.29 4.72
N SER A 183 -29.20 -8.33 3.50
CA SER A 183 -30.13 -9.34 3.04
C SER A 183 -29.42 -10.14 1.96
N ALA A 184 -29.46 -11.47 2.00
CA ALA A 184 -28.81 -12.32 0.99
C ALA A 184 -29.38 -12.13 -0.44
N TYR A 185 -30.22 -11.12 -0.65
CA TYR A 185 -30.94 -10.81 -1.88
C TYR A 185 -30.17 -9.94 -2.86
N SER A 186 -29.06 -9.30 -2.45
CA SER A 186 -28.18 -8.54 -3.34
C SER A 186 -26.81 -9.18 -3.39
N TYR A 187 -26.32 -9.51 -4.58
CA TYR A 187 -25.01 -10.12 -4.77
C TYR A 187 -24.32 -9.62 -6.05
N PRO A 188 -22.98 -9.60 -6.07
CA PRO A 188 -22.24 -9.14 -7.23
C PRO A 188 -22.16 -10.23 -8.31
N VAL A 189 -22.18 -9.80 -9.56
CA VAL A 189 -21.89 -10.60 -10.75
C VAL A 189 -20.85 -9.86 -11.60
N ILE A 190 -20.06 -10.60 -12.38
CA ILE A 190 -19.17 -10.01 -13.38
C ILE A 190 -19.80 -10.13 -14.76
N ILE A 191 -19.81 -9.03 -15.51
CA ILE A 191 -20.22 -8.99 -16.91
C ILE A 191 -18.99 -9.32 -17.76
N ASN A 192 -19.04 -10.45 -18.47
CA ASN A 192 -18.01 -10.87 -19.41
C ASN A 192 -17.89 -9.82 -20.54
N PRO A 193 -16.70 -9.23 -20.77
CA PRO A 193 -16.54 -8.20 -21.78
C PRO A 193 -16.66 -8.72 -23.23
N VAL A 194 -16.56 -10.04 -23.45
CA VAL A 194 -16.56 -10.65 -24.78
C VAL A 194 -17.98 -10.88 -25.30
N ASP A 195 -18.84 -11.47 -24.49
CA ASP A 195 -20.18 -11.94 -24.90
C ASP A 195 -21.32 -11.40 -24.03
N SER A 196 -21.01 -10.54 -23.04
CA SER A 196 -21.97 -9.99 -22.06
C SER A 196 -22.64 -11.04 -21.17
N SER A 197 -22.15 -12.29 -21.15
CA SER A 197 -22.58 -13.30 -20.19
C SER A 197 -22.22 -12.89 -18.76
N LYS A 198 -22.91 -13.49 -17.78
CA LYS A 198 -22.70 -13.21 -16.35
C LYS A 198 -21.90 -14.34 -15.73
N ILE A 199 -20.82 -13.97 -15.06
CA ILE A 199 -20.07 -14.85 -14.16
C ILE A 199 -20.59 -14.60 -12.76
N TYR A 200 -21.14 -15.64 -12.15
CA TYR A 200 -21.74 -15.58 -10.82
C TYR A 200 -20.68 -15.79 -9.73
N SER A 201 -20.83 -15.05 -8.62
CA SER A 201 -19.94 -15.20 -7.48
C SER A 201 -20.22 -16.46 -6.68
N ILE A 202 -19.19 -16.95 -6.00
CA ILE A 202 -19.30 -17.91 -4.90
C ILE A 202 -19.07 -17.13 -3.61
N TYR A 203 -20.02 -17.18 -2.67
CA TYR A 203 -19.85 -16.52 -1.38
C TYR A 203 -19.03 -17.39 -0.42
N ASN A 204 -17.85 -16.91 -0.04
CA ASN A 204 -16.98 -17.55 0.95
C ASN A 204 -17.33 -17.02 2.34
N VAL A 205 -18.03 -17.85 3.12
CA VAL A 205 -18.53 -17.50 4.47
C VAL A 205 -17.42 -17.28 5.47
N LEU A 206 -16.28 -17.98 5.33
CA LEU A 206 -15.16 -17.87 6.28
C LEU A 206 -14.46 -16.52 6.14
N ASP A 207 -14.24 -16.11 4.89
CA ASP A 207 -13.51 -14.90 4.54
C ASP A 207 -14.42 -13.66 4.41
N ASP A 208 -15.75 -13.83 4.39
CA ASP A 208 -16.75 -12.75 4.20
C ASP A 208 -16.57 -12.01 2.87
N VAL A 209 -16.34 -12.77 1.79
CA VAL A 209 -16.06 -12.25 0.44
C VAL A 209 -16.85 -12.99 -0.64
N TYR A 210 -17.00 -12.34 -1.79
CA TYR A 210 -17.52 -12.94 -3.01
C TYR A 210 -16.37 -13.25 -3.98
N GLU A 211 -16.21 -14.51 -4.35
CA GLU A 211 -15.12 -15.00 -5.18
C GLU A 211 -15.57 -15.21 -6.63
N PHE A 212 -14.69 -14.86 -7.56
CA PHE A 212 -14.83 -15.12 -8.99
C PHE A 212 -13.52 -15.70 -9.53
N SER A 213 -13.63 -16.65 -10.44
CA SER A 213 -12.50 -17.18 -11.20
C SER A 213 -12.74 -17.01 -12.70
N PHE A 214 -11.65 -16.78 -13.43
CA PHE A 214 -11.65 -16.62 -14.87
C PHE A 214 -10.87 -17.73 -15.55
N ASP A 215 -11.40 -18.26 -16.65
CA ASP A 215 -10.72 -19.30 -17.45
C ASP A 215 -9.40 -18.81 -18.06
N THR A 216 -9.29 -17.51 -18.31
CA THR A 216 -8.10 -16.86 -18.84
C THR A 216 -7.78 -15.60 -18.04
N PRO A 217 -6.50 -15.21 -17.87
CA PRO A 217 -6.15 -13.97 -17.19
C PRO A 217 -6.84 -12.75 -17.81
N VAL A 218 -7.40 -11.89 -16.95
CA VAL A 218 -8.05 -10.63 -17.35
C VAL A 218 -7.38 -9.43 -16.70
N ASP A 219 -7.34 -8.31 -17.39
CA ASP A 219 -6.81 -7.03 -16.90
C ASP A 219 -7.90 -6.02 -16.51
N SER A 220 -9.15 -6.35 -16.83
CA SER A 220 -10.30 -5.50 -16.64
C SER A 220 -11.57 -6.32 -16.45
N PHE A 221 -12.48 -5.79 -15.62
CA PHE A 221 -13.72 -6.45 -15.27
C PHE A 221 -14.80 -5.42 -14.96
N THR A 222 -16.04 -5.77 -15.27
CA THR A 222 -17.22 -4.97 -14.95
C THR A 222 -18.08 -5.73 -13.95
N ILE A 223 -18.23 -5.17 -12.75
CA ILE A 223 -19.08 -5.71 -11.69
C ILE A 223 -20.46 -5.05 -11.79
N ALA A 224 -21.50 -5.85 -11.72
CA ALA A 224 -22.90 -5.44 -11.56
C ALA A 224 -23.49 -6.13 -10.32
N PHE A 225 -24.68 -5.73 -9.90
CA PHE A 225 -25.34 -6.24 -8.69
C PHE A 225 -26.72 -6.77 -9.05
N GLU A 226 -26.94 -8.06 -8.82
CA GLU A 226 -28.24 -8.69 -9.05
C GLU A 226 -29.05 -8.75 -7.77
N GLN A 227 -30.37 -8.76 -7.94
CA GLN A 227 -31.36 -8.67 -6.88
C GLN A 227 -32.35 -9.83 -7.05
N THR A 228 -32.56 -10.62 -6.01
CA THR A 228 -33.54 -11.73 -6.05
C THR A 228 -34.87 -11.37 -5.39
N ASP A 229 -34.95 -10.20 -4.78
CA ASP A 229 -36.18 -9.65 -4.21
C ASP A 229 -36.74 -8.55 -5.12
N SER A 230 -38.05 -8.35 -5.03
CA SER A 230 -38.78 -7.24 -5.62
C SER A 230 -38.40 -5.87 -5.04
N VAL A 231 -37.85 -5.86 -3.81
CA VAL A 231 -37.32 -4.66 -3.16
C VAL A 231 -35.80 -4.62 -3.35
N PHE A 232 -35.27 -3.45 -3.71
CA PHE A 232 -33.83 -3.28 -3.89
C PHE A 232 -33.09 -3.19 -2.56
N HIS A 233 -32.17 -4.12 -2.34
CA HIS A 233 -31.34 -4.20 -1.15
C HIS A 233 -29.95 -3.64 -1.38
N PRO A 234 -29.38 -2.91 -0.41
CA PRO A 234 -28.07 -2.31 -0.56
C PRO A 234 -26.95 -3.36 -0.56
N PHE A 235 -26.02 -3.24 -1.51
CA PHE A 235 -24.73 -3.92 -1.45
C PHE A 235 -23.65 -2.94 -1.02
N THR A 236 -22.84 -3.33 -0.03
CA THR A 236 -21.69 -2.56 0.46
C THR A 236 -20.40 -3.22 -0.01
N LEU A 237 -19.56 -2.48 -0.74
CA LEU A 237 -18.22 -2.90 -1.17
C LEU A 237 -17.16 -2.13 -0.37
N SER A 238 -16.25 -2.83 0.29
CA SER A 238 -15.10 -2.26 1.03
C SER A 238 -13.76 -2.50 0.35
N GLY A 239 -13.64 -3.43 -0.61
CA GLY A 239 -12.38 -3.71 -1.28
C GLY A 239 -12.49 -4.70 -2.42
N ILE A 240 -11.50 -4.72 -3.31
CA ILE A 240 -11.37 -5.72 -4.37
C ILE A 240 -9.94 -6.22 -4.35
N LEU A 241 -9.75 -7.53 -4.22
CA LEU A 241 -8.45 -8.17 -4.29
C LEU A 241 -8.33 -8.87 -5.64
N ALA A 242 -7.38 -8.41 -6.47
CA ALA A 242 -7.10 -8.98 -7.79
C ALA A 242 -5.86 -9.87 -7.74
N GLU A 243 -6.09 -11.17 -7.86
CA GLU A 243 -5.11 -12.21 -7.59
C GLU A 243 -4.81 -13.07 -8.81
N ASN A 244 -3.66 -13.73 -8.75
CA ASN A 244 -3.35 -14.87 -9.58
C ASN A 244 -2.57 -15.92 -8.77
N ASN A 245 -2.43 -17.11 -9.36
CA ASN A 245 -1.71 -18.23 -8.74
C ASN A 245 -0.19 -18.18 -8.96
N SER A 246 0.34 -17.06 -9.49
CA SER A 246 1.77 -16.93 -9.74
C SER A 246 2.54 -16.72 -8.43
N ASN A 247 3.78 -17.21 -8.43
CA ASN A 247 4.78 -16.79 -7.44
C ASN A 247 5.05 -15.27 -7.58
N GLY A 248 5.61 -14.68 -6.53
CA GLY A 248 6.14 -13.32 -6.62
C GLY A 248 5.81 -12.38 -5.46
N ILE A 249 6.20 -11.13 -5.66
CA ILE A 249 5.97 -10.03 -4.70
C ILE A 249 4.69 -9.30 -5.07
N THR A 250 3.71 -9.33 -4.17
CA THR A 250 2.45 -8.58 -4.25
C THR A 250 2.53 -7.36 -3.34
N TYR A 251 2.20 -6.18 -3.87
CA TYR A 251 2.25 -4.92 -3.12
C TYR A 251 0.87 -4.26 -3.00
N ASN A 252 0.31 -4.35 -1.80
CA ASN A 252 -1.00 -3.83 -1.44
C ASN A 252 -0.84 -2.45 -0.81
N SER A 253 -1.47 -1.42 -1.38
CA SER A 253 -1.42 -0.05 -0.87
C SER A 253 -2.80 0.36 -0.36
N VAL A 254 -2.91 0.61 0.95
CA VAL A 254 -4.16 1.05 1.59
C VAL A 254 -3.94 2.42 2.19
N GLY A 255 -4.54 3.43 1.57
CA GLY A 255 -4.37 4.82 1.98
C GLY A 255 -5.67 5.58 1.92
N ILE A 256 -5.92 6.43 2.93
CA ILE A 256 -7.06 7.35 2.94
C ILE A 256 -6.59 8.79 3.20
N ASN A 257 -7.00 9.70 2.33
CA ASN A 257 -6.70 11.12 2.43
C ASN A 257 -7.14 11.67 3.79
N GLY A 258 -6.18 12.21 4.55
CA GLY A 258 -6.41 12.77 5.88
C GLY A 258 -6.39 11.76 7.03
N ALA A 259 -6.16 10.47 6.75
CA ALA A 259 -6.09 9.43 7.77
C ALA A 259 -5.02 9.72 8.82
N SER A 260 -5.40 9.48 10.09
CA SER A 260 -4.49 9.38 11.22
C SER A 260 -4.40 7.93 11.70
N VAL A 261 -3.47 7.61 12.60
CA VAL A 261 -3.36 6.27 13.20
C VAL A 261 -4.66 5.88 13.90
N MET A 262 -5.23 6.82 14.65
CA MET A 262 -6.53 6.66 15.30
C MET A 262 -7.67 6.41 14.31
N SER A 263 -7.55 6.89 13.07
CA SER A 263 -8.55 6.62 12.03
C SER A 263 -8.54 5.14 11.62
N TRP A 264 -7.36 4.53 11.53
CA TRP A 264 -7.21 3.09 11.25
C TRP A 264 -7.65 2.22 12.42
N LEU A 265 -7.35 2.60 13.66
CA LEU A 265 -7.82 1.88 14.86
C LEU A 265 -9.34 1.79 14.98
N LYS A 266 -10.07 2.70 14.30
CA LYS A 266 -11.54 2.68 14.26
C LYS A 266 -12.10 1.68 13.26
N CYS A 267 -11.29 1.09 12.37
CA CYS A 267 -11.77 0.13 11.37
C CYS A 267 -12.11 -1.21 12.05
N GLU A 268 -13.40 -1.48 12.17
CA GLU A 268 -13.96 -2.63 12.89
C GLU A 268 -13.56 -3.95 12.23
N LYS A 269 -13.57 -3.98 10.89
CA LYS A 269 -13.21 -5.17 10.10
C LYS A 269 -11.71 -5.30 9.81
N PHE A 270 -10.85 -4.40 10.34
CA PHE A 270 -9.43 -4.39 9.98
C PHE A 270 -8.75 -5.75 10.21
N GLN A 271 -8.89 -6.33 11.40
CA GLN A 271 -8.29 -7.63 11.72
C GLN A 271 -9.01 -8.80 11.02
N LYS A 272 -10.31 -8.66 10.73
CA LYS A 272 -11.08 -9.67 9.99
C LYS A 272 -10.62 -9.76 8.54
N GLU A 273 -10.31 -8.63 7.92
CA GLU A 273 -9.90 -8.55 6.51
C GLU A 273 -8.37 -8.70 6.31
N LEU A 274 -7.56 -8.54 7.36
CA LEU A 274 -6.10 -8.69 7.27
C LEU A 274 -5.62 -10.09 6.78
N PRO A 275 -6.27 -11.21 7.15
CA PRO A 275 -5.98 -12.54 6.58
C PRO A 275 -6.18 -12.66 5.06
N LEU A 276 -6.89 -11.73 4.42
CA LEU A 276 -7.02 -11.73 2.95
C LEU A 276 -5.70 -11.36 2.27
N VAL A 277 -4.80 -10.67 2.97
CA VAL A 277 -3.48 -10.26 2.45
C VAL A 277 -2.34 -11.01 3.14
N LEU A 278 -2.46 -11.36 4.42
CA LEU A 278 -1.41 -12.01 5.23
C LEU A 278 -0.01 -11.42 4.98
N PRO A 279 0.23 -10.17 5.40
CA PRO A 279 1.46 -9.48 5.07
C PRO A 279 2.69 -10.14 5.71
N ASP A 280 3.75 -10.27 4.91
CA ASP A 280 5.11 -10.59 5.36
C ASP A 280 5.88 -9.32 5.77
N LEU A 281 5.47 -8.18 5.23
CA LEU A 281 5.99 -6.87 5.54
C LEU A 281 4.84 -5.86 5.56
N VAL A 282 4.75 -5.09 6.66
CA VAL A 282 3.94 -3.87 6.71
C VAL A 282 4.85 -2.64 6.67
N ILE A 283 4.56 -1.76 5.72
CA ILE A 283 5.18 -0.44 5.58
C ILE A 283 4.19 0.60 6.12
N PHE A 284 4.62 1.38 7.11
CA PHE A 284 3.82 2.45 7.69
C PHE A 284 4.22 3.81 7.12
N GLY A 285 3.33 4.38 6.30
CA GLY A 285 3.40 5.74 5.75
C GLY A 285 2.27 6.63 6.26
N ILE A 286 1.91 6.50 7.55
CA ILE A 286 0.88 7.29 8.26
C ILE A 286 1.48 8.04 9.44
N GLY A 287 0.89 9.20 9.77
CA GLY A 287 1.29 9.98 10.94
C GLY A 287 1.36 11.48 10.69
N ILE A 288 1.43 11.91 9.43
CA ILE A 288 1.53 13.34 9.12
C ILE A 288 0.31 14.12 9.61
N ASN A 289 -0.89 13.53 9.51
CA ASN A 289 -2.13 14.15 10.00
C ASN A 289 -2.21 14.15 11.53
N ASP A 290 -1.69 13.12 12.20
CA ASP A 290 -1.55 13.08 13.66
C ASP A 290 -0.67 14.23 14.16
N ALA A 291 0.36 14.59 13.39
CA ALA A 291 1.34 15.61 13.73
C ALA A 291 0.90 17.06 13.44
N VAL A 292 -0.25 17.29 12.80
CA VAL A 292 -0.73 18.64 12.45
C VAL A 292 -1.14 19.48 13.68
N PRO A 293 -1.93 18.96 14.64
CA PRO A 293 -2.39 19.75 15.78
C PRO A 293 -1.23 20.30 16.63
N LYS A 294 -1.41 21.52 17.18
CA LYS A 294 -0.39 22.14 18.05
C LYS A 294 -0.22 21.41 19.39
N ASN A 295 -1.27 20.77 19.87
CA ASN A 295 -1.29 19.98 21.11
C ASN A 295 -1.00 18.48 20.86
N PHE A 296 -0.21 18.17 19.83
CA PHE A 296 0.27 16.82 19.56
C PHE A 296 0.99 16.24 20.78
N SER A 297 0.84 14.94 20.99
CA SER A 297 1.49 14.20 22.07
C SER A 297 2.18 12.98 21.50
N GLY A 298 3.52 12.96 21.58
CA GLY A 298 4.33 11.81 21.16
C GLY A 298 3.92 10.53 21.88
N ALA A 299 3.64 10.60 23.19
CA ALA A 299 3.16 9.46 23.97
C ALA A 299 1.83 8.88 23.48
N LYS A 300 0.83 9.73 23.14
CA LYS A 300 -0.43 9.25 22.57
C LYS A 300 -0.25 8.67 21.18
N PHE A 301 0.65 9.26 20.39
CA PHE A 301 0.97 8.77 19.06
C PHE A 301 1.63 7.39 19.12
N LEU A 302 2.62 7.21 20.01
CA LEU A 302 3.27 5.94 20.33
C LEU A 302 2.25 4.86 20.76
N ASP A 303 1.35 5.19 21.69
CA ASP A 303 0.31 4.27 22.18
C ASP A 303 -0.66 3.85 21.07
N ASN A 304 -1.14 4.80 20.26
CA ASN A 304 -2.03 4.48 19.14
C ASN A 304 -1.32 3.61 18.08
N TYR A 305 -0.06 3.92 17.77
CA TYR A 305 0.71 3.12 16.82
C TYR A 305 0.98 1.71 17.35
N SER A 306 1.33 1.60 18.63
CA SER A 306 1.52 0.33 19.34
C SER A 306 0.31 -0.58 19.17
N LYS A 307 -0.90 -0.04 19.43
CA LYS A 307 -2.16 -0.78 19.24
C LYS A 307 -2.40 -1.23 17.80
N LEU A 308 -2.03 -0.41 16.81
CA LEU A 308 -2.19 -0.77 15.40
C LEU A 308 -1.22 -1.90 15.01
N ILE A 309 0.03 -1.84 15.48
CA ILE A 309 1.04 -2.88 15.25
C ILE A 309 0.61 -4.19 15.93
N GLU A 310 0.15 -4.13 17.18
CA GLU A 310 -0.32 -5.29 17.95
C GLU A 310 -1.48 -6.00 17.24
N LYS A 311 -2.45 -5.24 16.71
CA LYS A 311 -3.54 -5.79 15.87
C LYS A 311 -3.04 -6.55 14.65
N ILE A 312 -1.93 -6.12 14.05
CA ILE A 312 -1.30 -6.80 12.92
C ILE A 312 -0.57 -8.05 13.38
N GLN A 313 0.23 -7.96 14.46
CA GLN A 313 0.98 -9.10 14.99
C GLN A 313 0.10 -10.24 15.49
N GLU A 314 -1.11 -9.93 15.98
CA GLU A 314 -2.11 -10.95 16.35
C GLU A 314 -2.51 -11.85 15.16
N ILE A 315 -2.45 -11.33 13.92
CA ILE A 315 -2.81 -12.04 12.70
C ILE A 315 -1.58 -12.54 11.94
N SER A 316 -0.49 -11.77 11.95
CA SER A 316 0.74 -12.03 11.22
C SER A 316 1.95 -11.86 12.15
N PRO A 317 2.19 -12.82 13.07
CA PRO A 317 3.19 -12.68 14.13
C PRO A 317 4.63 -12.59 13.64
N ASN A 318 4.92 -13.14 12.46
CA ASN A 318 6.24 -13.08 11.81
C ASN A 318 6.38 -11.91 10.82
N CYS A 319 5.41 -11.00 10.76
CA CYS A 319 5.44 -9.86 9.86
C CYS A 319 6.59 -8.92 10.22
N ALA A 320 7.36 -8.52 9.22
CA ALA A 320 8.34 -7.47 9.32
C ALA A 320 7.67 -6.08 9.30
N PHE A 321 8.34 -5.07 9.88
CA PHE A 321 7.84 -3.70 9.93
C PHE A 321 8.86 -2.70 9.42
N ILE A 322 8.42 -1.79 8.55
CA ILE A 322 9.20 -0.61 8.16
C ILE A 322 8.38 0.64 8.45
N PHE A 323 8.95 1.56 9.23
CA PHE A 323 8.38 2.87 9.50
C PHE A 323 9.01 3.91 8.56
N ILE A 324 8.18 4.56 7.76
CA ILE A 324 8.60 5.74 6.98
C ILE A 324 8.32 6.95 7.86
N THR A 325 9.38 7.67 8.28
CA THR A 325 9.17 8.88 9.08
C THR A 325 8.38 9.92 8.28
N ASN A 326 7.68 10.82 8.98
CA ASN A 326 6.93 11.86 8.30
C ASN A 326 7.88 12.75 7.48
N ASN A 327 7.44 13.21 6.31
CA ASN A 327 8.13 14.34 5.68
C ASN A 327 8.06 15.61 6.55
N ASP A 328 9.02 16.52 6.34
CA ASP A 328 8.88 17.89 6.83
C ASP A 328 7.60 18.52 6.25
N SER A 329 6.94 19.35 7.05
CA SER A 329 5.66 19.95 6.66
C SER A 329 5.47 21.31 7.29
N TYR A 330 4.55 22.08 6.70
CA TYR A 330 4.14 23.37 7.24
C TYR A 330 2.65 23.36 7.58
N ARG A 331 2.32 24.10 8.64
CA ARG A 331 0.93 24.45 8.97
C ARG A 331 0.55 25.71 8.20
N ARG A 332 -0.69 25.77 7.74
CA ARG A 332 -1.26 26.96 7.12
C ARG A 332 -2.36 27.53 8.00
N SER A 333 -2.22 28.79 8.41
CA SER A 333 -3.25 29.52 9.17
C SER A 333 -3.33 30.95 8.70
N LYS A 334 -4.54 31.45 8.43
CA LYS A 334 -4.80 32.82 7.93
C LYS A 334 -3.88 33.22 6.75
N GLY A 335 -3.63 32.28 5.84
CA GLY A 335 -2.78 32.51 4.66
C GLY A 335 -1.26 32.43 4.91
N GLN A 336 -0.81 32.33 6.16
CA GLN A 336 0.60 32.23 6.51
C GLN A 336 1.02 30.78 6.77
N TYR A 337 2.27 30.47 6.41
CA TYR A 337 2.89 29.18 6.65
C TYR A 337 3.81 29.24 7.87
N SER A 338 3.70 28.26 8.76
CA SER A 338 4.65 28.05 9.86
C SER A 338 5.15 26.61 9.87
N VAL A 339 6.42 26.43 10.20
CA VAL A 339 7.05 25.10 10.23
C VAL A 339 6.32 24.21 11.23
N ASN A 340 6.09 22.95 10.86
CA ASN A 340 5.58 21.94 11.78
C ASN A 340 6.72 21.32 12.58
N THR A 341 7.00 21.88 13.76
CA THR A 341 8.04 21.37 14.67
C THR A 341 7.75 19.99 15.26
N ASN A 342 6.53 19.45 15.10
CA ASN A 342 6.21 18.11 15.60
C ASN A 342 6.89 17.00 14.79
N GLY A 343 7.45 17.30 13.60
CA GLY A 343 8.13 16.32 12.76
C GLY A 343 9.25 15.58 13.50
N GLN A 344 10.06 16.30 14.28
CA GLN A 344 11.16 15.72 15.06
C GLN A 344 10.66 14.78 16.17
N ILE A 345 9.57 15.17 16.86
CA ILE A 345 8.97 14.32 17.91
C ILE A 345 8.43 13.02 17.29
N VAL A 346 7.83 13.10 16.10
CA VAL A 346 7.33 11.93 15.38
C VAL A 346 8.46 11.02 14.90
N GLU A 347 9.54 11.60 14.37
CA GLU A 347 10.78 10.90 14.01
C GLU A 347 11.29 10.08 15.20
N GLU A 348 11.48 10.71 16.36
CA GLU A 348 11.90 10.04 17.61
C GLU A 348 10.98 8.87 17.99
N VAL A 349 9.65 9.08 17.92
CA VAL A 349 8.67 8.01 18.22
C VAL A 349 8.78 6.84 17.24
N PHE A 350 9.07 7.08 15.96
CA PHE A 350 9.27 5.97 15.00
C PHE A 350 10.50 5.13 15.32
N PHE A 351 11.59 5.74 15.77
CA PHE A 351 12.76 5.00 16.26
C PHE A 351 12.43 4.21 17.53
N GLU A 352 11.61 4.76 18.44
CA GLU A 352 11.12 4.04 19.62
C GLU A 352 10.24 2.84 19.25
N LEU A 353 9.30 3.01 18.31
CA LEU A 353 8.46 1.92 17.79
C LEU A 353 9.31 0.83 17.13
N ALA A 354 10.25 1.21 16.27
CA ALA A 354 11.15 0.27 15.61
C ALA A 354 11.99 -0.53 16.61
N LYS A 355 12.47 0.11 17.68
CA LYS A 355 13.16 -0.57 18.79
C LYS A 355 12.24 -1.54 19.53
N LYS A 356 11.01 -1.11 19.84
CA LYS A 356 10.04 -1.89 20.63
C LYS A 356 9.53 -3.12 19.87
N TYR A 357 9.31 -2.99 18.56
CA TYR A 357 8.68 -4.01 17.72
C TYR A 357 9.65 -4.67 16.72
N ASN A 358 10.96 -4.50 16.90
CA ASN A 358 12.00 -5.07 16.03
C ASN A 358 11.78 -4.74 14.55
N GLY A 359 11.41 -3.48 14.28
CA GLY A 359 11.20 -2.95 12.94
C GLY A 359 12.38 -2.14 12.44
N ALA A 360 12.31 -1.74 11.17
CA ALA A 360 13.25 -0.82 10.55
C ALA A 360 12.65 0.58 10.41
N VAL A 361 13.50 1.61 10.36
CA VAL A 361 13.11 2.98 10.02
C VAL A 361 13.75 3.35 8.69
N TRP A 362 12.95 3.87 7.76
CA TRP A 362 13.45 4.66 6.65
C TRP A 362 13.19 6.14 6.96
N ASP A 363 14.25 6.83 7.38
CA ASP A 363 14.14 8.17 7.92
C ASP A 363 14.02 9.24 6.82
N GLN A 364 12.84 9.29 6.22
CA GLN A 364 12.48 10.27 5.20
C GLN A 364 12.70 11.71 5.69
N PHE A 365 12.39 12.01 6.94
CA PHE A 365 12.57 13.34 7.53
C PHE A 365 14.05 13.77 7.45
N ALA A 366 14.97 12.94 7.92
CA ALA A 366 16.40 13.21 7.85
C ALA A 366 16.93 13.24 6.41
N ILE A 367 16.49 12.30 5.55
CA ILE A 367 16.87 12.25 4.12
C ILE A 367 16.46 13.53 3.40
N MET A 368 15.29 14.08 3.70
CA MET A 368 14.83 15.33 3.07
C MET A 368 15.69 16.55 3.47
N GLY A 369 16.37 16.51 4.61
CA GLY A 369 17.10 17.64 5.20
C GLY A 369 16.50 18.15 6.51
N GLY A 370 15.53 17.44 7.11
CA GLY A 370 14.90 17.80 8.38
C GLY A 370 13.98 19.01 8.30
N LEU A 371 13.88 19.78 9.38
CA LEU A 371 12.98 20.95 9.45
C LEU A 371 13.28 21.96 8.34
N LYS A 372 12.19 22.49 7.74
CA LYS A 372 12.21 23.45 6.61
C LYS A 372 12.63 22.86 5.26
N SER A 373 13.02 21.59 5.20
CA SER A 373 13.37 20.95 3.93
C SER A 373 12.21 20.95 2.93
N MET A 374 10.96 20.88 3.39
CA MET A 374 9.80 20.86 2.50
C MET A 374 9.71 22.13 1.64
N LYS A 375 10.22 23.27 2.14
CA LYS A 375 10.29 24.50 1.35
C LYS A 375 11.35 24.40 0.24
N GLN A 376 12.46 23.72 0.50
CA GLN A 376 13.50 23.47 -0.52
C GLN A 376 12.98 22.52 -1.59
N TRP A 377 12.30 21.43 -1.18
CA TRP A 377 11.61 20.51 -2.09
C TRP A 377 10.52 21.22 -2.92
N GLU A 378 9.76 22.16 -2.34
CA GLU A 378 8.80 22.99 -3.08
C GLU A 378 9.50 23.86 -4.13
N ASN A 379 10.58 24.55 -3.74
CA ASN A 379 11.33 25.43 -4.64
C ASN A 379 11.96 24.65 -5.81
N ALA A 380 12.35 23.39 -5.59
CA ALA A 380 12.88 22.48 -6.60
C ALA A 380 11.79 21.83 -7.48
N GLY A 381 10.50 22.12 -7.26
CA GLY A 381 9.39 21.51 -8.00
C GLY A 381 9.09 20.06 -7.62
N LEU A 382 9.65 19.56 -6.51
CA LEU A 382 9.42 18.23 -5.98
C LEU A 382 8.25 18.19 -4.96
N ALA A 383 7.91 19.32 -4.35
CA ALA A 383 6.75 19.45 -3.46
C ALA A 383 5.69 20.44 -3.97
N ARG A 384 4.45 20.25 -3.53
CA ARG A 384 3.32 21.12 -3.85
C ARG A 384 3.35 22.38 -2.99
N LYS A 385 2.61 23.41 -3.45
CA LYS A 385 2.49 24.70 -2.75
C LYS A 385 1.88 24.60 -1.35
N ASP A 386 1.17 23.52 -1.05
CA ASP A 386 0.62 23.25 0.28
C ASP A 386 1.70 22.92 1.33
N LYS A 387 2.94 22.62 0.91
CA LYS A 387 4.08 22.25 1.77
C LYS A 387 3.77 21.05 2.67
N ILE A 388 2.99 20.11 2.14
CA ILE A 388 2.67 18.83 2.76
C ILE A 388 2.82 17.71 1.72
N HIS A 389 2.27 17.89 0.52
CA HIS A 389 2.25 16.86 -0.51
C HIS A 389 3.36 17.05 -1.54
N PHE A 390 3.70 15.97 -2.25
CA PHE A 390 4.72 15.99 -3.30
C PHE A 390 4.11 16.15 -4.69
N THR A 391 4.93 16.62 -5.64
CA THR A 391 4.63 16.50 -7.07
C THR A 391 4.85 15.05 -7.50
N PRO A 392 4.38 14.62 -8.69
CA PRO A 392 4.66 13.28 -9.18
C PRO A 392 6.15 12.95 -9.22
N ASN A 393 7.01 13.90 -9.62
CA ASN A 393 8.46 13.73 -9.63
C ASN A 393 9.04 13.56 -8.21
N GLY A 394 8.55 14.33 -7.24
CA GLY A 394 8.96 14.16 -5.83
C GLY A 394 8.58 12.79 -5.28
N TYR A 395 7.37 12.31 -5.56
CA TYR A 395 6.95 10.97 -5.16
C TYR A 395 7.74 9.85 -5.85
N ILE A 396 8.11 10.02 -7.13
CA ILE A 396 8.95 9.07 -7.86
C ILE A 396 10.35 9.01 -7.23
N LEU A 397 10.97 10.16 -6.97
CA LEU A 397 12.28 10.23 -6.32
C LEU A 397 12.28 9.55 -4.95
N LEU A 398 11.29 9.84 -4.10
CA LEU A 398 11.13 9.17 -2.81
C LEU A 398 10.96 7.66 -2.97
N GLY A 399 10.16 7.21 -3.95
CA GLY A 399 9.94 5.79 -4.22
C GLY A 399 11.21 5.05 -4.63
N ASP A 400 12.06 5.71 -5.43
CA ASP A 400 13.36 5.16 -5.84
C ASP A 400 14.36 5.14 -4.68
N LEU A 401 14.40 6.20 -3.87
CA LEU A 401 15.24 6.25 -2.67
C LEU A 401 14.88 5.14 -1.68
N PHE A 402 13.58 5.00 -1.35
CA PHE A 402 13.07 3.95 -0.45
C PHE A 402 13.41 2.55 -0.99
N TYR A 403 13.12 2.30 -2.27
CA TYR A 403 13.41 1.01 -2.89
C TYR A 403 14.92 0.70 -2.83
N ASN A 404 15.78 1.66 -3.17
CA ASN A 404 17.22 1.47 -3.09
C ASN A 404 17.68 1.16 -1.65
N ALA A 405 17.13 1.84 -0.64
CA ALA A 405 17.45 1.55 0.76
C ALA A 405 17.04 0.13 1.18
N LEU A 406 15.85 -0.32 0.74
CA LEU A 406 15.37 -1.68 0.98
C LEU A 406 16.25 -2.74 0.30
N ILE A 407 16.60 -2.54 -0.98
CA ILE A 407 17.46 -3.46 -1.72
C ILE A 407 18.88 -3.49 -1.15
N GLN A 408 19.44 -2.32 -0.77
CA GLN A 408 20.74 -2.28 -0.11
C GLN A 408 20.73 -3.08 1.20
N SER A 409 19.67 -2.94 2.01
CA SER A 409 19.55 -3.70 3.25
C SER A 409 19.40 -5.21 3.00
N TYR A 410 18.61 -5.61 2.02
CA TYR A 410 18.48 -7.01 1.60
C TYR A 410 19.82 -7.60 1.11
N LEU A 411 20.62 -6.84 0.35
CA LEU A 411 21.94 -7.29 -0.11
C LEU A 411 22.96 -7.36 1.03
N ASN A 412 22.87 -6.48 2.04
CA ASN A 412 23.76 -6.48 3.20
C ASN A 412 23.43 -7.58 4.23
N TYR A 413 22.22 -8.14 4.19
CA TYR A 413 21.83 -9.29 5.00
C TYR A 413 22.59 -10.57 4.62
N LYS A 414 23.12 -10.63 3.40
CA LYS A 414 23.79 -11.82 2.84
C LYS A 414 25.21 -12.06 3.35
#